data_AF-A0A6A4X180-F1
#
_entry.id   AF-A0A6A4X180-F1
#
_cell.length_a   1.000
_cell.length_b   1.000
_cell.length_c   1.000
_cell.angle_alpha   90.00
_cell.angle_beta   90.00
_cell.angle_gamma   90.00
#
_symmetry.space_group_name_H-M   'P 1'
#
loop_
_entity.id
_entity.type
_entity.pdbx_description
1 polymer ?
#
loop_
_entity_poly.entity_id
_entity_poly.type
_entity_poly.pdbx_seq_one_letter_code
_entity_poly.pdbx_strand_id
1 'polypeptide(L)'
;MWELRPGLVLPRWQLWRMDWHVWTWKKLKSGTCALDINIKLGVGAETVISSTEVDDPMGTRIAFRFSTSETSLYYYDSDGTKHSLAMDVGTPGLVSSDVFSRLRVSWCEGNMAVGPVDNPTLVNAKAPITQPINFVTVYSWNNVPSWMYVDSGVADPWLFEDSGVAEDPVIDLRPSTFAYRNINVTSNVTITFDCMAQTDCIVALQQDSPTVRMLQICIGCWSNRESALGYYGDIQLWTLRNYTGPVLSTTEFNTFRVSYDNGLVNVHRNDAAAAIYSVNAPHLMTSINIIGIGGCCGRKYIRTARYDPAWRTDTWMTEGRGYSNGDMLV
;
A
#
# COMPACT_ATOMS: atom_id res chain seq x y z
N MET A 1 22.65 -14.67 4.34
CA MET A 1 22.45 -14.35 2.91
C MET A 1 21.23 -13.45 2.89
N TRP A 2 21.42 -12.15 2.69
CA TRP A 2 20.39 -11.14 2.92
C TRP A 2 19.61 -10.90 1.64
N GLU A 3 18.30 -11.17 1.68
CA GLU A 3 17.37 -10.92 0.59
C GLU A 3 16.44 -9.79 1.01
N LEU A 4 16.54 -8.65 0.32
CA LEU A 4 15.80 -7.43 0.64
C LEU A 4 14.52 -7.40 -0.21
N ARG A 5 13.36 -7.76 0.37
CA ARG A 5 12.01 -7.64 -0.26
C ARG A 5 10.88 -7.55 0.79
N PRO A 6 9.68 -7.11 0.37
CA PRO A 6 9.16 -5.75 0.43
C PRO A 6 8.42 -5.47 1.73
N GLY A 7 8.54 -4.24 2.20
CA GLY A 7 7.74 -3.76 3.29
C GLY A 7 8.41 -2.59 3.99
N LEU A 8 7.96 -1.43 3.55
CA LEU A 8 7.89 -0.12 4.16
C LEU A 8 7.13 0.69 3.09
N VAL A 9 6.73 1.94 3.34
CA VAL A 9 6.42 2.82 2.19
C VAL A 9 7.76 3.27 1.66
N LEU A 10 7.97 3.02 0.36
CA LEU A 10 9.31 2.80 -0.15
C LEU A 10 9.86 4.03 -0.87
N PRO A 11 11.19 4.20 -0.84
CA PRO A 11 11.90 5.12 -1.71
C PRO A 11 11.60 4.88 -3.19
N ARG A 12 12.06 5.81 -4.04
CA ARG A 12 11.69 5.98 -5.46
C ARG A 12 11.98 4.77 -6.41
N TRP A 13 12.37 3.60 -5.90
CA TRP A 13 12.91 2.46 -6.69
C TRP A 13 12.46 1.06 -6.25
N GLN A 14 11.59 0.94 -5.25
CA GLN A 14 11.29 -0.37 -4.68
C GLN A 14 10.01 -0.99 -5.25
N LEU A 15 9.94 -2.31 -5.15
CA LEU A 15 8.81 -3.11 -5.58
C LEU A 15 7.54 -2.74 -4.79
N TRP A 16 6.55 -2.21 -5.50
CA TRP A 16 5.20 -2.00 -4.98
C TRP A 16 4.44 -3.30 -5.10
N ARG A 17 3.78 -3.68 -4.01
CA ARG A 17 2.80 -4.74 -4.01
C ARG A 17 1.43 -4.11 -4.20
N MET A 18 0.68 -4.60 -5.18
CA MET A 18 -0.70 -4.24 -5.44
C MET A 18 -1.57 -5.23 -4.70
N ASP A 19 -2.24 -4.76 -3.66
CA ASP A 19 -3.11 -5.60 -2.84
C ASP A 19 -4.57 -5.53 -3.27
N TRP A 20 -5.33 -6.54 -2.85
CA TRP A 20 -6.76 -6.70 -3.17
C TRP A 20 -7.71 -6.30 -2.05
N HIS A 21 -7.17 -5.90 -0.91
CA HIS A 21 -7.97 -5.50 0.24
C HIS A 21 -7.75 -4.02 0.59
N VAL A 22 -6.78 -3.38 -0.07
CA VAL A 22 -6.44 -1.98 0.13
C VAL A 22 -5.77 -1.43 -1.13
N TRP A 23 -6.06 -0.18 -1.44
CA TRP A 23 -5.33 0.55 -2.48
C TRP A 23 -3.93 0.91 -1.98
N THR A 24 -2.95 1.00 -2.88
CA THR A 24 -1.61 1.49 -2.55
C THR A 24 -1.35 2.79 -3.31
N TRP A 25 -0.81 3.80 -2.66
CA TRP A 25 -0.77 5.18 -3.16
C TRP A 25 0.64 5.74 -3.17
N LYS A 26 0.89 6.67 -4.10
CA LYS A 26 2.09 7.50 -4.09
C LYS A 26 1.79 8.87 -4.68
N LYS A 27 2.28 9.92 -4.02
CA LYS A 27 2.28 11.26 -4.59
C LYS A 27 3.34 11.37 -5.69
N LEU A 28 2.97 12.00 -6.78
CA LEU A 28 3.80 12.28 -7.93
C LEU A 28 4.43 13.66 -7.79
N LYS A 29 5.59 13.87 -8.42
CA LYS A 29 6.13 15.22 -8.58
C LYS A 29 5.18 16.05 -9.43
N SER A 30 5.08 17.35 -9.12
CA SER A 30 4.25 18.28 -9.89
C SER A 30 4.62 18.23 -11.39
N GLY A 31 3.60 18.23 -12.25
CA GLY A 31 3.76 18.13 -13.70
C GLY A 31 3.98 16.72 -14.26
N THR A 32 4.05 15.68 -13.42
CA THR A 32 4.11 14.30 -13.90
C THR A 32 2.83 13.92 -14.63
N CYS A 33 2.95 13.54 -15.91
CA CYS A 33 1.82 13.03 -16.70
C CYS A 33 2.10 11.69 -17.39
N ALA A 34 3.23 11.06 -17.08
CA ALA A 34 3.59 9.73 -17.56
C ALA A 34 4.45 8.98 -16.54
N LEU A 35 4.36 7.64 -16.55
CA LEU A 35 5.11 6.71 -15.72
C LEU A 35 5.67 5.59 -16.59
N ASP A 36 6.97 5.39 -16.51
CA ASP A 36 7.59 4.14 -16.95
C ASP A 36 7.56 3.15 -15.78
N ILE A 37 6.97 1.98 -16.01
CA ILE A 37 6.73 0.97 -14.98
C ILE A 37 7.22 -0.40 -15.42
N ASN A 38 7.56 -1.24 -14.44
CA ASN A 38 7.69 -2.69 -14.65
C ASN A 38 6.60 -3.38 -13.85
N ILE A 39 5.66 -4.06 -14.51
CA ILE A 39 4.51 -4.69 -13.85
C ILE A 39 4.51 -6.21 -14.06
N LYS A 40 4.16 -6.96 -13.01
CA LYS A 40 3.93 -8.40 -13.03
C LYS A 40 2.61 -8.68 -12.32
N LEU A 41 1.70 -9.38 -12.99
CA LEU A 41 0.41 -9.74 -12.41
C LEU A 41 0.53 -10.97 -11.51
N GLY A 42 -0.36 -11.08 -10.54
CA GLY A 42 -0.69 -12.37 -9.94
C GLY A 42 -1.40 -13.27 -10.96
N VAL A 43 -1.29 -14.59 -10.80
CA VAL A 43 -2.02 -15.55 -11.65
C VAL A 43 -3.52 -15.34 -11.48
N GLY A 44 -4.22 -15.00 -12.58
CA GLY A 44 -5.65 -14.69 -12.57
C GLY A 44 -6.01 -13.33 -11.96
N ALA A 45 -5.01 -12.50 -11.65
CA ALA A 45 -5.25 -11.14 -11.17
C ALA A 45 -5.67 -10.22 -12.32
N GLU A 46 -6.48 -9.23 -11.98
CA GLU A 46 -6.61 -8.01 -12.78
C GLU A 46 -6.08 -6.85 -11.95
N THR A 47 -5.37 -5.91 -12.56
CA THR A 47 -4.85 -4.76 -11.82
C THR A 47 -5.41 -3.47 -12.35
N VAL A 48 -5.50 -2.48 -11.47
CA VAL A 48 -5.82 -1.11 -11.84
C VAL A 48 -4.67 -0.23 -11.40
N ILE A 49 -4.16 0.56 -12.33
CA ILE A 49 -3.35 1.73 -12.05
C ILE A 49 -4.24 2.93 -12.31
N SER A 50 -4.44 3.76 -11.31
CA SER A 50 -5.26 4.95 -11.43
C SER A 50 -4.47 6.17 -11.00
N SER A 51 -4.78 7.30 -11.60
CA SER A 51 -4.15 8.56 -11.29
C SER A 51 -5.23 9.58 -10.93
N THR A 52 -5.06 10.25 -9.80
CA THR A 52 -6.09 11.08 -9.16
C THR A 52 -5.52 12.41 -8.68
N GLU A 53 -6.40 13.40 -8.55
CA GLU A 53 -6.10 14.75 -8.08
C GLU A 53 -5.92 14.81 -6.56
N VAL A 54 -6.66 13.95 -5.85
CA VAL A 54 -6.76 13.90 -4.39
C VAL A 54 -6.47 12.50 -3.87
N ASP A 55 -6.15 12.42 -2.58
CA ASP A 55 -5.81 11.19 -1.88
C ASP A 55 -7.06 10.36 -1.53
N ASP A 56 -7.94 10.15 -2.52
CA ASP A 56 -9.22 9.43 -2.41
C ASP A 56 -9.43 8.51 -3.63
N PRO A 57 -9.69 7.20 -3.44
CA PRO A 57 -10.04 6.28 -4.52
C PRO A 57 -11.38 6.53 -5.19
N MET A 58 -12.24 7.34 -4.59
CA MET A 58 -13.56 7.62 -5.13
C MET A 58 -13.59 8.91 -5.97
N GLY A 59 -12.48 9.67 -6.03
CA GLY A 59 -12.41 10.95 -6.76
C GLY A 59 -12.32 10.83 -8.29
N THR A 60 -12.35 11.98 -8.97
CA THR A 60 -12.06 12.11 -10.39
C THR A 60 -10.70 11.50 -10.69
N ARG A 61 -10.71 10.48 -11.54
CA ARG A 61 -9.52 9.68 -11.78
C ARG A 61 -9.51 9.11 -13.17
N ILE A 62 -8.32 9.02 -13.71
CA ILE A 62 -8.02 8.27 -14.92
C ILE A 62 -7.57 6.88 -14.49
N ALA A 63 -8.01 5.83 -15.19
CA ALA A 63 -7.72 4.45 -14.82
C ALA A 63 -7.30 3.60 -16.02
N PHE A 64 -6.29 2.78 -15.76
CA PHE A 64 -5.74 1.76 -16.65
C PHE A 64 -5.94 0.41 -15.96
N ARG A 65 -6.84 -0.41 -16.51
CA ARG A 65 -7.07 -1.79 -16.04
C ARG A 65 -6.32 -2.76 -16.94
N PHE A 66 -5.64 -3.72 -16.33
CA PHE A 66 -4.86 -4.74 -17.02
C PHE A 66 -5.28 -6.14 -16.57
N SER A 67 -5.47 -7.02 -17.55
CA SER A 67 -5.42 -8.48 -17.39
C SER A 67 -4.34 -9.04 -18.33
N THR A 68 -4.08 -10.34 -18.28
CA THR A 68 -3.09 -10.98 -19.18
C THR A 68 -3.50 -10.96 -20.65
N SER A 69 -4.77 -10.67 -20.96
CA SER A 69 -5.33 -10.68 -22.32
C SER A 69 -5.90 -9.35 -22.76
N GLU A 70 -6.27 -8.46 -21.84
CA GLU A 70 -7.08 -7.28 -22.13
C GLU A 70 -6.58 -6.06 -21.34
N THR A 71 -6.78 -4.90 -21.95
CA THR A 71 -6.50 -3.60 -21.34
C THR A 71 -7.70 -2.69 -21.51
N SER A 72 -8.08 -1.98 -20.44
CA SER A 72 -9.21 -1.07 -20.45
C SER A 72 -8.81 0.31 -19.92
N LEU A 73 -9.22 1.36 -20.63
CA LEU A 73 -9.05 2.77 -20.32
C LEU A 73 -10.41 3.39 -20.01
N TYR A 74 -10.54 3.99 -18.83
CA TYR A 74 -11.75 4.67 -18.39
C TYR A 74 -11.40 5.78 -17.40
N TYR A 75 -12.37 6.67 -17.15
CA TYR A 75 -12.25 7.67 -16.11
C TYR A 75 -13.51 7.77 -15.28
N TYR A 76 -13.40 8.39 -14.11
CA TYR A 76 -14.52 8.84 -13.30
C TYR A 76 -14.58 10.37 -13.34
N ASP A 77 -15.76 10.94 -13.54
CA ASP A 77 -15.96 12.39 -13.44
C ASP A 77 -16.09 12.85 -11.97
N SER A 78 -16.39 14.13 -11.76
CA SER A 78 -16.56 14.72 -10.42
C SER A 78 -17.73 14.13 -9.65
N ASP A 79 -18.70 13.54 -10.34
CA ASP A 79 -19.90 12.94 -9.75
C ASP A 79 -19.68 11.44 -9.44
N GLY A 80 -18.48 10.93 -9.72
CA GLY A 80 -18.14 9.51 -9.56
C GLY A 80 -18.78 8.62 -10.62
N THR A 81 -19.24 9.18 -11.74
CA THR A 81 -19.77 8.40 -12.86
C THR A 81 -18.62 7.84 -13.69
N LYS A 82 -18.64 6.53 -13.97
CA LYS A 82 -17.66 5.86 -14.82
C LYS A 82 -17.95 6.13 -16.29
N HIS A 83 -16.95 6.64 -17.01
CA HIS A 83 -16.96 6.82 -18.45
C HIS A 83 -15.94 5.88 -19.11
N SER A 84 -16.47 4.92 -19.87
CA SER A 84 -15.69 3.96 -20.64
C SER A 84 -15.12 4.61 -21.90
N LEU A 85 -13.81 4.49 -22.13
CA LEU A 85 -13.16 5.07 -23.32
C LEU A 85 -12.68 4.00 -24.30
N ALA A 86 -11.86 3.06 -23.83
CA ALA A 86 -11.42 1.91 -24.59
C ALA A 86 -11.55 0.69 -23.67
N MET A 87 -12.52 -0.18 -23.92
CA MET A 87 -12.84 -1.28 -23.01
C MET A 87 -12.42 -2.61 -23.61
N ASP A 88 -11.76 -3.41 -22.77
CA ASP A 88 -11.44 -4.82 -23.02
C ASP A 88 -10.72 -5.01 -24.36
N VAL A 89 -9.77 -4.10 -24.63
CA VAL A 89 -8.96 -4.12 -25.85
C VAL A 89 -7.99 -5.28 -25.77
N GLY A 90 -8.10 -6.20 -26.72
CA GLY A 90 -7.24 -7.37 -26.83
C GLY A 90 -5.77 -6.99 -26.90
N THR A 91 -5.03 -7.28 -25.83
CA THR A 91 -3.61 -6.96 -25.64
C THR A 91 -2.85 -8.16 -25.05
N PRO A 92 -2.94 -9.34 -25.69
CA PRO A 92 -2.34 -10.56 -25.16
C PRO A 92 -0.82 -10.38 -24.99
N GLY A 93 -0.34 -10.67 -23.78
CA GLY A 93 1.09 -10.60 -23.45
C GLY A 93 1.61 -9.19 -23.17
N LEU A 94 0.76 -8.16 -23.15
CA LEU A 94 1.18 -6.82 -22.70
C LEU A 94 1.69 -6.86 -21.25
N VAL A 95 0.98 -7.60 -20.40
CA VAL A 95 1.38 -7.93 -19.02
C VAL A 95 1.35 -9.43 -18.81
N SER A 96 2.19 -9.93 -17.90
CA SER A 96 2.36 -11.36 -17.64
C SER A 96 2.27 -11.67 -16.15
N SER A 97 1.87 -12.91 -15.83
CA SER A 97 1.97 -13.48 -14.48
C SER A 97 3.33 -14.10 -14.17
N ASP A 98 4.20 -14.25 -15.17
CA ASP A 98 5.46 -15.00 -15.05
C ASP A 98 6.64 -14.04 -14.92
N VAL A 99 6.66 -12.98 -15.73
CA VAL A 99 7.76 -12.00 -15.82
C VAL A 99 7.24 -10.57 -15.67
N PHE A 100 8.13 -9.64 -15.35
CA PHE A 100 7.82 -8.22 -15.36
C PHE A 100 7.79 -7.70 -16.80
N SER A 101 6.69 -7.06 -17.17
CA SER A 101 6.54 -6.31 -18.41
C SER A 101 6.88 -4.85 -18.20
N ARG A 102 7.72 -4.29 -19.07
CA ARG A 102 8.09 -2.87 -19.03
C ARG A 102 7.12 -2.06 -19.89
N LEU A 103 6.34 -1.20 -19.25
CA LEU A 103 5.30 -0.39 -19.89
C LEU A 103 5.54 1.10 -19.67
N ARG A 104 4.95 1.91 -20.53
CA ARG A 104 4.72 3.33 -20.27
C ARG A 104 3.23 3.60 -20.18
N VAL A 105 2.82 4.27 -19.11
CA VAL A 105 1.45 4.75 -18.87
C VAL A 105 1.46 6.27 -18.90
N SER A 106 0.56 6.90 -19.62
CA SER A 106 0.51 8.37 -19.71
C SER A 106 -0.90 8.92 -19.82
N TRP A 107 -1.09 10.16 -19.37
CA TRP A 107 -2.37 10.87 -19.31
C TRP A 107 -2.21 12.38 -19.60
N CYS A 108 -1.18 12.76 -20.34
CA CYS A 108 -0.84 14.15 -20.59
C CYS A 108 -1.98 14.89 -21.31
N GLU A 109 -2.50 15.94 -20.67
CA GLU A 109 -3.63 16.75 -21.16
C GLU A 109 -4.89 15.90 -21.45
N GLY A 110 -5.12 14.86 -20.64
CA GLY A 110 -6.24 13.95 -20.80
C GLY A 110 -6.05 12.91 -21.91
N ASN A 111 -4.94 12.95 -22.66
CA ASN A 111 -4.59 11.91 -23.62
C ASN A 111 -4.03 10.70 -22.87
N MET A 112 -4.85 9.67 -22.76
CA MET A 112 -4.49 8.42 -22.14
C MET A 112 -3.78 7.53 -23.16
N ALA A 113 -2.63 6.98 -22.79
CA ALA A 113 -1.94 6.00 -23.60
C ALA A 113 -1.19 5.00 -22.74
N VAL A 114 -1.22 3.73 -23.16
CA VAL A 114 -0.44 2.66 -22.55
C VAL A 114 0.06 1.67 -23.60
N GLY A 115 1.26 1.16 -23.38
CA GLY A 115 1.86 0.10 -24.17
C GLY A 115 3.28 -0.22 -23.69
N PRO A 116 3.99 -1.12 -24.40
CA PRO A 116 5.42 -1.31 -24.21
C PRO A 116 6.18 0.02 -24.35
N VAL A 117 7.32 0.19 -23.69
CA VAL A 117 8.06 1.48 -23.72
C VAL A 117 8.46 1.89 -25.15
N ASP A 118 8.69 0.92 -26.02
CA ASP A 118 8.98 1.05 -27.45
C ASP A 118 7.73 1.26 -28.33
N ASN A 119 6.53 1.02 -27.81
CA ASN A 119 5.26 1.34 -28.45
C ASN A 119 4.21 1.79 -27.40
N PRO A 120 4.36 2.99 -26.80
CA PRO A 120 3.60 3.39 -25.62
C PRO A 120 2.14 3.76 -25.91
N THR A 121 1.74 3.76 -27.18
CA THR A 121 0.39 4.14 -27.65
C THR A 121 -0.43 2.97 -28.14
N LEU A 122 -0.04 1.73 -27.80
CA LEU A 122 -0.73 0.50 -28.19
C LEU A 122 -2.23 0.56 -27.90
N VAL A 123 -2.60 1.04 -26.71
CA VAL A 123 -3.98 1.40 -26.36
C VAL A 123 -3.99 2.87 -26.00
N ASN A 124 -4.89 3.63 -26.61
CA ASN A 124 -5.01 5.07 -26.35
C ASN A 124 -6.48 5.51 -26.32
N ALA A 125 -6.71 6.62 -25.65
CA ALA A 125 -8.02 7.24 -25.49
C ALA A 125 -7.85 8.71 -25.09
N LYS A 126 -8.97 9.46 -25.09
CA LYS A 126 -8.98 10.84 -24.61
C LYS A 126 -10.06 11.05 -23.56
N ALA A 127 -9.65 11.43 -22.36
CA ALA A 127 -10.53 11.88 -21.28
C ALA A 127 -10.61 13.42 -21.31
N PRO A 128 -11.76 14.03 -20.97
CA PRO A 128 -11.90 15.48 -20.84
C PRO A 128 -11.30 16.04 -19.53
N ILE A 129 -10.42 15.28 -18.86
CA ILE A 129 -9.81 15.66 -17.59
C ILE A 129 -8.59 16.54 -17.88
N THR A 130 -8.64 17.78 -17.41
CA THR A 130 -7.57 18.79 -17.58
C THR A 130 -6.88 19.16 -16.27
N GLN A 131 -7.32 18.55 -15.16
CA GLN A 131 -6.85 18.89 -13.83
C GLN A 131 -5.50 18.25 -13.51
N PRO A 132 -4.70 18.85 -12.60
CA PRO A 132 -3.42 18.29 -12.18
C PRO A 132 -3.58 16.98 -11.42
N ILE A 133 -3.00 15.91 -11.96
CA ILE A 133 -2.97 14.59 -11.33
C ILE A 133 -1.74 14.50 -10.44
N ASN A 134 -1.97 14.38 -9.15
CA ASN A 134 -0.92 14.49 -8.12
C ASN A 134 -0.59 13.15 -7.48
N PHE A 135 -1.39 12.12 -7.72
CA PHE A 135 -1.21 10.81 -7.10
C PHE A 135 -1.38 9.69 -8.13
N VAL A 136 -0.65 8.61 -7.91
CA VAL A 136 -0.89 7.30 -8.54
C VAL A 136 -1.31 6.32 -7.47
N THR A 137 -2.25 5.47 -7.82
CA THR A 137 -2.92 4.53 -6.93
C THR A 137 -2.98 3.19 -7.66
N VAL A 138 -2.77 2.11 -6.93
CA VAL A 138 -2.74 0.78 -7.51
C VAL A 138 -3.51 -0.22 -6.66
N TYR A 139 -4.15 -1.17 -7.34
CA TYR A 139 -4.97 -2.20 -6.73
C TYR A 139 -4.98 -3.46 -7.59
N SER A 140 -5.11 -4.62 -6.95
CA SER A 140 -5.19 -5.92 -7.62
C SER A 140 -6.51 -6.61 -7.26
N TRP A 141 -7.25 -7.12 -8.23
CA TRP A 141 -8.54 -7.79 -8.03
C TRP A 141 -8.35 -9.31 -7.85
N ASN A 142 -9.48 -10.00 -7.70
CA ASN A 142 -9.56 -11.47 -7.62
C ASN A 142 -8.82 -12.10 -6.43
N ASN A 143 -8.60 -11.34 -5.36
CA ASN A 143 -7.89 -11.79 -4.16
C ASN A 143 -6.44 -12.23 -4.40
N VAL A 144 -5.82 -11.81 -5.52
CA VAL A 144 -4.44 -12.16 -5.86
C VAL A 144 -3.59 -10.90 -5.92
N PRO A 145 -2.45 -10.83 -5.20
CA PRO A 145 -1.57 -9.67 -5.26
C PRO A 145 -0.83 -9.61 -6.60
N SER A 146 -0.49 -8.40 -7.02
CA SER A 146 0.38 -8.14 -8.17
C SER A 146 1.54 -7.23 -7.76
N TRP A 147 2.48 -6.97 -8.66
CA TRP A 147 3.72 -6.27 -8.34
C TRP A 147 4.09 -5.23 -9.41
N MET A 148 4.60 -4.08 -8.98
CA MET A 148 5.00 -2.99 -9.87
C MET A 148 6.26 -2.29 -9.39
N TYR A 149 7.16 -1.91 -10.29
CA TYR A 149 8.18 -0.89 -10.06
C TYR A 149 7.82 0.38 -10.83
N VAL A 150 8.16 1.55 -10.30
CA VAL A 150 8.02 2.84 -10.98
C VAL A 150 9.39 3.48 -11.06
N ASP A 151 9.72 4.10 -12.20
CA ASP A 151 10.95 4.88 -12.36
C ASP A 151 11.02 6.05 -11.36
N SER A 152 12.19 6.36 -10.81
CA SER A 152 12.31 7.33 -9.72
C SER A 152 12.06 8.77 -10.06
N GLY A 153 12.12 9.10 -11.35
CA GLY A 153 12.02 10.47 -11.82
C GLY A 153 10.70 11.13 -11.41
N VAL A 154 9.66 10.32 -11.15
CA VAL A 154 8.25 10.74 -11.14
C VAL A 154 7.62 10.80 -9.75
N ALA A 155 8.22 10.19 -8.73
CA ALA A 155 7.64 10.11 -7.38
C ALA A 155 8.17 11.22 -6.45
N ASP A 156 7.25 11.91 -5.75
CA ASP A 156 7.59 12.86 -4.69
C ASP A 156 8.07 12.06 -3.46
N PRO A 157 9.21 12.43 -2.82
CA PRO A 157 9.60 11.85 -1.54
C PRO A 157 8.46 12.03 -0.53
N TRP A 158 7.91 10.91 -0.08
CA TRP A 158 6.82 10.88 0.88
C TRP A 158 7.29 10.95 2.33
N LEU A 159 8.56 10.63 2.59
CA LEU A 159 8.82 9.70 3.67
C LEU A 159 9.19 10.26 5.03
N PHE A 160 9.44 11.56 5.18
CA PHE A 160 9.65 12.12 6.51
C PHE A 160 9.03 13.51 6.57
N GLU A 161 8.23 13.76 7.60
CA GLU A 161 8.26 15.11 8.16
C GLU A 161 9.69 15.35 8.67
N ASP A 162 10.22 16.57 8.53
CA ASP A 162 11.50 16.97 9.14
C ASP A 162 11.49 16.86 10.70
N SER A 163 10.45 16.28 11.29
CA SER A 163 10.23 16.11 12.72
C SER A 163 10.82 14.80 13.31
N GLY A 164 11.27 13.84 12.47
CA GLY A 164 11.87 12.57 12.92
C GLY A 164 13.40 12.48 12.72
N VAL A 165 14.09 11.69 13.55
CA VAL A 165 15.54 11.39 13.39
C VAL A 165 15.73 10.01 12.73
N ALA A 166 16.92 9.72 12.19
CA ALA A 166 17.21 8.47 11.45
C ALA A 166 16.87 7.20 12.22
N GLU A 167 17.04 7.25 13.53
CA GLU A 167 16.87 6.14 14.46
C GLU A 167 15.40 5.96 14.91
N ASP A 168 14.57 6.99 14.73
CA ASP A 168 13.15 7.04 15.08
C ASP A 168 12.32 7.83 14.03
N PRO A 169 12.25 7.32 12.79
CA PRO A 169 11.47 7.95 11.73
C PRO A 169 9.97 7.97 12.04
N VAL A 170 9.35 9.11 11.76
CA VAL A 170 7.89 9.23 11.68
C VAL A 170 7.45 8.89 10.27
N ILE A 171 6.73 7.79 10.13
CA ILE A 171 6.14 7.35 8.86
C ILE A 171 4.76 7.99 8.73
N ASP A 172 4.60 8.90 7.77
CA ASP A 172 3.31 9.44 7.36
C ASP A 172 2.61 8.46 6.40
N LEU A 173 1.51 7.86 6.86
CA LEU A 173 0.64 7.00 6.07
C LEU A 173 -0.68 7.70 5.80
N ARG A 174 -1.02 7.82 4.53
CA ARG A 174 -2.30 8.35 4.07
C ARG A 174 -3.45 7.36 4.27
N PRO A 175 -4.71 7.78 4.11
CA PRO A 175 -5.85 6.85 4.15
C PRO A 175 -5.64 5.65 3.23
N SER A 176 -6.18 4.52 3.63
CA SER A 176 -6.10 3.25 2.89
C SER A 176 -4.68 2.90 2.47
N THR A 177 -3.72 2.95 3.40
CA THR A 177 -2.32 2.60 3.13
C THR A 177 -1.74 1.82 4.31
N PHE A 178 -0.81 0.91 4.03
CA PHE A 178 -0.04 0.17 5.02
C PHE A 178 1.45 0.24 4.72
N ALA A 179 2.27 0.37 5.77
CA ALA A 179 3.67 0.02 5.74
C ALA A 179 3.80 -1.47 6.09
N TYR A 180 4.16 -2.29 5.11
CA TYR A 180 4.40 -3.72 5.32
C TYR A 180 5.82 -4.00 5.82
N ARG A 181 6.11 -5.25 6.15
CA ARG A 181 7.44 -5.84 6.37
C ARG A 181 7.33 -7.36 6.29
N ASN A 182 8.28 -8.00 5.62
CA ASN A 182 8.46 -9.44 5.67
C ASN A 182 9.10 -9.89 7.00
N ILE A 183 8.69 -11.05 7.48
CA ILE A 183 9.25 -11.72 8.66
C ILE A 183 9.53 -13.19 8.35
N ASN A 184 10.29 -13.85 9.22
CA ASN A 184 10.36 -15.30 9.21
C ASN A 184 8.98 -15.87 9.50
N VAL A 185 8.59 -16.91 8.75
CA VAL A 185 7.30 -17.58 8.89
C VAL A 185 7.08 -18.01 10.34
N THR A 186 5.96 -17.61 10.93
CA THR A 186 5.63 -17.87 12.34
C THR A 186 4.12 -17.93 12.57
N SER A 187 3.68 -18.62 13.61
CA SER A 187 2.31 -18.52 14.14
C SER A 187 2.18 -17.48 15.24
N ASN A 188 3.30 -16.87 15.65
CA ASN A 188 3.39 -16.00 16.82
C ASN A 188 4.07 -14.69 16.42
N VAL A 189 3.35 -13.58 16.61
CA VAL A 189 3.80 -12.23 16.26
C VAL A 189 3.62 -11.33 17.47
N THR A 190 4.62 -10.51 17.77
CA THR A 190 4.48 -9.36 18.66
C THR A 190 5.07 -8.14 17.97
N ILE A 191 4.32 -7.05 17.94
CA ILE A 191 4.75 -5.78 17.39
C ILE A 191 4.46 -4.66 18.37
N THR A 192 5.41 -3.74 18.49
CA THR A 192 5.27 -2.51 19.27
C THR A 192 5.50 -1.33 18.34
N PHE A 193 4.59 -0.36 18.37
CA PHE A 193 4.66 0.84 17.55
C PHE A 193 3.90 1.98 18.22
N ASP A 194 4.29 3.21 17.92
CA ASP A 194 3.53 4.40 18.26
C ASP A 194 2.63 4.79 17.09
N CYS A 195 1.41 5.22 17.38
CA CYS A 195 0.47 5.71 16.40
C CYS A 195 -0.19 7.02 16.85
N MET A 196 -0.20 8.01 15.95
CA MET A 196 -0.98 9.24 16.05
C MET A 196 -1.94 9.29 14.86
N ALA A 197 -3.24 9.21 15.14
CA ALA A 197 -4.28 9.10 14.12
C ALA A 197 -5.64 9.54 14.69
N GLN A 198 -6.54 9.95 13.79
CA GLN A 198 -7.90 10.34 14.19
C GLN A 198 -8.84 9.14 14.34
N THR A 199 -8.75 8.15 13.46
CA THR A 199 -9.86 7.23 13.17
C THR A 199 -9.58 5.76 13.39
N ASP A 200 -8.35 5.31 13.17
CA ASP A 200 -7.94 3.90 13.20
C ASP A 200 -6.41 3.79 13.22
N CYS A 201 -5.88 2.72 13.80
CA CYS A 201 -4.54 2.20 13.52
C CYS A 201 -4.63 0.68 13.46
N ILE A 202 -4.27 0.09 12.32
CA ILE A 202 -4.50 -1.32 12.02
C ILE A 202 -3.16 -2.03 11.92
N VAL A 203 -3.06 -3.19 12.59
CA VAL A 203 -2.00 -4.16 12.32
C VAL A 203 -2.57 -5.24 11.39
N ALA A 204 -1.98 -5.39 10.22
CA ALA A 204 -2.29 -6.46 9.28
C ALA A 204 -1.28 -7.60 9.47
N LEU A 205 -1.76 -8.82 9.66
CA LEU A 205 -0.97 -10.04 9.61
C LEU A 205 -1.33 -10.77 8.34
N GLN A 206 -0.35 -11.26 7.60
CA GLN A 206 -0.58 -12.01 6.38
C GLN A 206 0.22 -13.30 6.32
N GLN A 207 -0.39 -14.30 5.67
CA GLN A 207 0.20 -15.60 5.38
C GLN A 207 -0.10 -16.03 3.93
N ASP A 208 0.66 -16.99 3.43
CA ASP A 208 0.46 -17.59 2.11
C ASP A 208 -0.55 -18.76 2.18
N SER A 209 -1.78 -18.48 2.65
CA SER A 209 -2.87 -19.46 2.73
C SER A 209 -4.11 -18.92 2.01
N PRO A 210 -4.82 -19.72 1.18
CA PRO A 210 -6.00 -19.24 0.48
C PRO A 210 -7.17 -18.88 1.43
N THR A 211 -7.36 -19.63 2.52
CA THR A 211 -8.53 -19.49 3.42
C THR A 211 -8.54 -18.17 4.19
N VAL A 212 -7.50 -17.92 4.99
CA VAL A 212 -7.26 -16.62 5.63
C VAL A 212 -5.94 -16.12 5.07
N ARG A 213 -6.00 -15.20 4.13
CA ARG A 213 -4.80 -14.56 3.57
C ARG A 213 -4.31 -13.46 4.48
N MET A 214 -5.24 -12.73 5.10
CA MET A 214 -4.93 -11.62 5.98
C MET A 214 -5.90 -11.52 7.15
N LEU A 215 -5.34 -11.19 8.30
CA LEU A 215 -6.03 -10.76 9.51
C LEU A 215 -5.67 -9.31 9.80
N GLN A 216 -6.67 -8.43 9.84
CA GLN A 216 -6.53 -7.07 10.33
C GLN A 216 -6.95 -7.01 11.80
N ILE A 217 -6.05 -6.57 12.66
CA ILE A 217 -6.32 -6.21 14.05
C ILE A 217 -6.57 -4.70 14.06
N CYS A 218 -7.84 -4.33 14.11
CA CYS A 218 -8.30 -2.95 14.00
C CYS A 218 -8.31 -2.30 15.39
N ILE A 219 -7.47 -1.29 15.61
CA ILE A 219 -7.36 -0.60 16.91
C ILE A 219 -7.98 0.77 16.79
N GLY A 220 -8.92 1.08 17.69
CA GLY A 220 -9.61 2.36 17.69
C GLY A 220 -10.31 2.64 16.37
N CYS A 221 -10.94 1.62 15.78
CA CYS A 221 -11.75 1.76 14.58
C CYS A 221 -13.16 2.29 14.90
N TRP A 222 -13.96 2.53 13.86
CA TRP A 222 -15.31 3.12 13.97
C TRP A 222 -15.33 4.41 14.78
N SER A 223 -14.55 5.40 14.30
CA SER A 223 -14.37 6.71 14.93
C SER A 223 -13.65 6.64 16.28
N ASN A 224 -12.59 5.83 16.39
CA ASN A 224 -11.78 5.74 17.61
C ASN A 224 -12.59 5.31 18.83
N ARG A 225 -13.41 4.26 18.69
CA ARG A 225 -14.24 3.76 19.80
C ARG A 225 -14.16 2.26 20.02
N GLU A 226 -13.82 1.51 18.98
CA GLU A 226 -13.98 0.07 18.97
C GLU A 226 -12.75 -0.62 18.42
N SER A 227 -12.55 -1.88 18.79
CA SER A 227 -11.54 -2.75 18.22
C SER A 227 -12.16 -4.07 17.76
N ALA A 228 -11.65 -4.63 16.66
CA ALA A 228 -12.18 -5.86 16.07
C ALA A 228 -11.13 -6.56 15.21
N LEU A 229 -11.44 -7.80 14.83
CA LEU A 229 -10.69 -8.55 13.82
C LEU A 229 -11.41 -8.50 12.48
N GLY A 230 -10.67 -8.21 11.41
CA GLY A 230 -11.13 -8.28 10.03
C GLY A 230 -10.39 -9.38 9.28
N TYR A 231 -11.11 -10.22 8.55
CA TYR A 231 -10.56 -11.32 7.76
C TYR A 231 -10.72 -11.05 6.27
N TYR A 232 -9.66 -11.37 5.52
CA TYR A 232 -9.62 -11.27 4.06
C TYR A 232 -8.99 -12.52 3.47
N GLY A 233 -9.53 -13.01 2.36
CA GLY A 233 -9.20 -14.28 1.72
C GLY A 233 -10.46 -14.95 1.18
N ASP A 234 -10.54 -16.27 1.25
CA ASP A 234 -11.81 -16.98 1.01
C ASP A 234 -12.85 -16.66 2.11
N ILE A 235 -12.38 -16.27 3.30
CA ILE A 235 -13.19 -15.72 4.37
C ILE A 235 -13.12 -14.20 4.35
N GLN A 236 -14.27 -13.55 4.24
CA GLN A 236 -14.43 -12.10 4.26
C GLN A 236 -15.43 -11.69 5.35
N LEU A 237 -14.95 -11.36 6.55
CA LEU A 237 -15.82 -10.96 7.66
C LEU A 237 -15.13 -10.06 8.68
N TRP A 238 -15.93 -9.34 9.44
CA TRP A 238 -15.51 -8.67 10.67
C TRP A 238 -16.08 -9.40 11.88
N THR A 239 -15.27 -9.60 12.91
CA THR A 239 -15.76 -10.13 14.19
C THR A 239 -16.64 -9.11 14.90
N LEU A 240 -17.29 -9.54 15.99
CA LEU A 240 -17.93 -8.63 16.92
C LEU A 240 -16.96 -7.53 17.35
N ARG A 241 -17.46 -6.30 17.34
CA ARG A 241 -16.73 -5.10 17.72
C ARG A 241 -16.79 -4.98 19.23
N ASN A 242 -15.63 -4.75 19.85
CA ASN A 242 -15.54 -4.52 21.28
C ASN A 242 -15.28 -3.05 21.52
N TYR A 243 -16.09 -2.44 22.39
CA TYR A 243 -15.89 -1.06 22.80
C TYR A 243 -14.60 -0.93 23.62
N THR A 244 -13.63 -0.18 23.09
CA THR A 244 -12.36 0.11 23.76
C THR A 244 -12.28 1.57 24.21
N GLY A 245 -13.26 2.40 23.83
CA GLY A 245 -13.21 3.85 23.98
C GLY A 245 -12.15 4.49 23.07
N PRO A 246 -11.90 5.81 23.25
CA PRO A 246 -10.89 6.54 22.50
C PRO A 246 -9.48 6.13 22.93
N VAL A 247 -8.79 5.46 22.00
CA VAL A 247 -7.44 4.93 22.19
C VAL A 247 -6.38 5.66 21.35
N LEU A 248 -6.80 6.39 20.32
CA LEU A 248 -5.96 7.20 19.44
C LEU A 248 -6.09 8.70 19.76
N SER A 249 -5.11 9.48 19.29
CA SER A 249 -5.08 10.94 19.38
C SER A 249 -4.52 11.52 18.08
N THR A 250 -5.01 12.70 17.69
CA THR A 250 -4.50 13.46 16.54
C THR A 250 -3.31 14.36 16.88
N THR A 251 -3.01 14.53 18.17
CA THR A 251 -1.95 15.43 18.65
C THR A 251 -0.88 14.71 19.44
N GLU A 252 -1.12 13.45 19.83
CA GLU A 252 -0.20 12.68 20.66
C GLU A 252 -0.06 11.25 20.12
N PHE A 253 1.17 10.75 20.18
CA PHE A 253 1.44 9.35 19.92
C PHE A 253 0.99 8.49 21.10
N ASN A 254 0.18 7.47 20.81
CA ASN A 254 -0.07 6.38 21.74
C ASN A 254 0.76 5.17 21.33
N THR A 255 1.40 4.51 22.29
CA THR A 255 2.14 3.27 22.03
C THR A 255 1.18 2.10 22.07
N PHE A 256 1.30 1.19 21.12
CA PHE A 256 0.54 -0.05 21.09
C PHE A 256 1.49 -1.23 21.07
N ARG A 257 1.22 -2.23 21.90
CA ARG A 257 1.83 -3.56 21.82
C ARG A 257 0.76 -4.55 21.43
N VAL A 258 0.86 -5.07 20.21
CA VAL A 258 -0.06 -6.03 19.63
C VAL A 258 0.63 -7.37 19.57
N SER A 259 0.00 -8.41 20.13
CA SER A 259 0.48 -9.78 20.01
C SER A 259 -0.60 -10.68 19.42
N TYR A 260 -0.20 -11.57 18.53
CA TYR A 260 -0.96 -12.71 18.08
C TYR A 260 -0.17 -13.96 18.47
N ASP A 261 -0.72 -14.82 19.32
CA ASP A 261 -0.08 -16.06 19.76
C ASP A 261 -1.05 -17.22 19.53
N ASN A 262 -0.83 -17.93 18.42
CA ASN A 262 -1.64 -19.07 18.00
C ASN A 262 -3.17 -18.85 18.10
N GLY A 263 -3.63 -17.66 17.71
CA GLY A 263 -5.05 -17.29 17.72
C GLY A 263 -5.44 -16.33 18.85
N LEU A 264 -4.69 -16.25 19.94
CA LEU A 264 -4.96 -15.25 20.97
C LEU A 264 -4.40 -13.88 20.54
N VAL A 265 -5.28 -12.91 20.34
CA VAL A 265 -4.92 -11.52 20.05
C VAL A 265 -5.00 -10.70 21.32
N ASN A 266 -3.93 -10.00 21.67
CA ASN A 266 -3.91 -8.99 22.72
C ASN A 266 -3.40 -7.66 22.19
N VAL A 267 -4.05 -6.56 22.59
CA VAL A 267 -3.62 -5.19 22.33
C VAL A 267 -3.48 -4.47 23.65
N HIS A 268 -2.28 -4.01 23.94
CA HIS A 268 -1.99 -3.13 25.07
C HIS A 268 -1.78 -1.72 24.55
N ARG A 269 -2.19 -0.73 25.34
CA ARG A 269 -1.98 0.69 25.07
C ARG A 269 -1.05 1.26 26.13
N ASN A 270 0.01 1.93 25.69
CA ASN A 270 1.08 2.48 26.52
C ASN A 270 1.62 1.39 27.47
N ASP A 271 2.09 1.76 28.65
CA ASP A 271 2.61 0.83 29.66
C ASP A 271 1.51 0.16 30.50
N ALA A 272 0.27 0.07 29.98
CA ALA A 272 -0.83 -0.54 30.70
C ALA A 272 -0.60 -2.05 30.90
N ALA A 273 -0.79 -2.52 32.14
CA ALA A 273 -0.63 -3.93 32.50
C ALA A 273 -1.76 -4.82 31.92
N ALA A 274 -2.96 -4.27 31.72
CA ALA A 274 -4.09 -4.97 31.14
C ALA A 274 -4.26 -4.62 29.66
N ALA A 275 -4.60 -5.62 28.84
CA ALA A 275 -4.94 -5.41 27.45
C ALA A 275 -6.24 -4.59 27.33
N ILE A 276 -6.24 -3.59 26.45
CA ILE A 276 -7.46 -2.84 26.07
C ILE A 276 -8.38 -3.67 25.16
N TYR A 277 -7.83 -4.70 24.53
CA TYR A 277 -8.55 -5.64 23.68
C TYR A 277 -7.86 -7.00 23.74
N SER A 278 -8.63 -8.04 24.05
CA SER A 278 -8.17 -9.43 24.12
C SER A 278 -9.24 -10.34 23.54
N VAL A 279 -8.92 -11.16 22.55
CA VAL A 279 -9.89 -12.05 21.90
C VAL A 279 -9.22 -13.29 21.29
N ASN A 280 -9.94 -14.40 21.23
CA ASN A 280 -9.54 -15.55 20.42
C ASN A 280 -10.02 -15.36 18.98
N ALA A 281 -9.09 -15.42 18.04
CA ALA A 281 -9.33 -15.38 16.60
C ALA A 281 -10.16 -16.61 16.17
N PRO A 282 -11.38 -16.44 15.62
CA PRO A 282 -12.20 -17.56 15.16
C PRO A 282 -11.59 -18.31 13.97
N HIS A 283 -10.71 -17.65 13.21
CA HIS A 283 -9.95 -18.28 12.13
C HIS A 283 -8.46 -18.04 12.37
N LEU A 284 -7.71 -19.15 12.44
CA LEU A 284 -6.30 -19.13 12.79
C LEU A 284 -5.42 -18.80 11.58
N MET A 285 -4.40 -18.00 11.85
CA MET A 285 -3.21 -17.89 11.03
C MET A 285 -2.09 -18.75 11.61
N THR A 286 -1.47 -19.57 10.76
CA THR A 286 -0.46 -20.56 11.15
C THR A 286 0.90 -20.33 10.50
N SER A 287 0.96 -19.52 9.44
CA SER A 287 2.17 -19.28 8.65
C SER A 287 2.35 -17.81 8.28
N ILE A 288 2.26 -16.92 9.28
CA ILE A 288 2.39 -15.48 9.09
C ILE A 288 3.81 -15.16 8.62
N ASN A 289 3.92 -14.49 7.48
CA ASN A 289 5.18 -14.12 6.83
C ASN A 289 5.28 -12.62 6.55
N ILE A 290 4.20 -11.87 6.75
CA ILE A 290 4.14 -10.42 6.51
C ILE A 290 3.37 -9.74 7.64
N ILE A 291 3.88 -8.60 8.09
CA ILE A 291 3.19 -7.67 9.01
C ILE A 291 3.00 -6.33 8.31
N GLY A 292 1.85 -5.70 8.46
CA GLY A 292 1.57 -4.34 8.03
C GLY A 292 1.08 -3.46 9.16
N ILE A 293 1.43 -2.17 9.13
CA ILE A 293 0.86 -1.16 10.02
C ILE A 293 0.27 -0.04 9.17
N GLY A 294 -0.97 0.36 9.42
CA GLY A 294 -1.65 1.33 8.58
C GLY A 294 -3.14 1.41 8.84
N GLY A 295 -3.95 1.54 7.80
CA GLY A 295 -5.41 1.40 7.87
C GLY A 295 -6.19 2.22 6.85
N CYS A 296 -7.52 2.29 6.99
CA CYS A 296 -8.43 2.71 5.91
C CYS A 296 -8.74 4.21 5.85
N CYS A 297 -9.01 4.84 6.98
CA CYS A 297 -10.03 5.89 6.98
C CYS A 297 -9.52 7.29 7.33
N GLY A 298 -8.26 7.39 7.76
CA GLY A 298 -7.59 8.65 8.07
C GLY A 298 -6.08 8.55 7.92
N ARG A 299 -5.42 9.72 7.87
CA ARG A 299 -3.97 9.86 7.92
C ARG A 299 -3.44 9.39 9.27
N LYS A 300 -2.28 8.75 9.27
CA LYS A 300 -1.64 8.14 10.43
C LYS A 300 -0.17 8.50 10.43
N TYR A 301 0.36 8.80 11.60
CA TYR A 301 1.79 8.95 11.81
C TYR A 301 2.24 7.80 12.69
N ILE A 302 3.25 7.06 12.24
CA ILE A 302 3.67 5.80 12.87
C ILE A 302 5.15 5.84 13.18
N ARG A 303 5.53 5.41 14.39
CA ARG A 303 6.93 5.14 14.77
C ARG A 303 7.07 3.70 15.22
N THR A 304 7.92 2.95 14.54
CA THR A 304 8.11 1.50 14.81
C THR A 304 9.59 1.14 14.93
N ALA A 305 10.43 1.83 14.18
CA ALA A 305 11.89 1.68 14.14
C ALA A 305 12.60 1.86 15.50
N ARG A 306 12.01 2.59 16.43
CA ARG A 306 12.53 2.72 17.80
C ARG A 306 12.39 1.45 18.65
N TYR A 307 11.42 0.59 18.32
CA TYR A 307 11.16 -0.67 19.03
C TYR A 307 11.77 -1.87 18.30
N ASP A 308 11.80 -1.81 16.97
CA ASP A 308 12.41 -2.83 16.15
C ASP A 308 13.19 -2.16 14.99
N PRO A 309 14.53 -2.12 15.09
CA PRO A 309 15.40 -1.52 14.08
C PRO A 309 15.25 -2.08 12.69
N ALA A 310 14.68 -3.28 12.49
CA ALA A 310 14.44 -3.80 11.14
C ALA A 310 13.27 -3.10 10.42
N TRP A 311 12.58 -2.17 11.09
CA TRP A 311 11.72 -1.18 10.43
C TRP A 311 12.46 0.12 10.06
N ARG A 312 13.73 0.28 10.48
CA ARG A 312 14.59 1.31 9.92
C ARG A 312 14.87 0.92 8.49
N THR A 313 14.84 1.89 7.61
CA THR A 313 15.09 1.69 6.19
C THR A 313 16.58 1.59 5.87
N ASP A 314 17.48 1.52 6.89
CA ASP A 314 18.94 1.23 6.91
C ASP A 314 19.87 1.67 5.75
N THR A 315 19.39 2.46 4.78
CA THR A 315 20.16 2.89 3.59
C THR A 315 19.88 4.33 3.15
N TRP A 316 18.99 5.07 3.84
CA TRP A 316 18.55 6.39 3.37
C TRP A 316 19.16 7.59 4.09
N MET A 317 19.75 7.39 5.28
CA MET A 317 20.17 8.51 6.15
C MET A 317 21.69 8.70 6.26
N THR A 318 22.53 7.77 5.78
CA THR A 318 24.00 7.84 6.03
C THR A 318 24.89 7.88 4.80
N GLU A 319 24.36 7.77 3.58
CA GLU A 319 25.18 7.99 2.39
C GLU A 319 24.56 9.04 1.47
N GLY A 320 24.88 10.30 1.77
CA GLY A 320 24.86 11.41 0.81
C GLY A 320 25.84 11.20 -0.35
N ARG A 321 25.79 10.02 -0.99
CA ARG A 321 26.58 9.60 -2.14
C ARG A 321 25.67 8.90 -3.15
N GLY A 322 24.68 9.65 -3.64
CA GLY A 322 24.22 9.47 -5.01
C GLY A 322 25.34 9.93 -5.96
N TYR A 323 26.44 9.19 -6.02
CA TYR A 323 27.43 9.37 -7.08
C TYR A 323 26.81 8.85 -8.38
N SER A 324 26.31 9.78 -9.19
CA SER A 324 26.55 9.71 -10.62
C SER A 324 28.05 9.94 -10.82
N ASN A 325 28.80 8.90 -11.16
CA ASN A 325 29.98 8.96 -12.03
C ASN A 325 30.54 7.56 -12.21
N GLY A 326 29.94 6.84 -13.14
CA GLY A 326 30.60 5.81 -13.91
C GLY A 326 30.69 6.25 -15.37
N ASP A 327 31.28 7.42 -15.61
CA ASP A 327 31.90 7.78 -16.89
C ASP A 327 33.01 8.82 -16.66
N MET A 328 34.23 8.26 -16.69
CA MET A 328 35.56 8.80 -16.99
C MET A 328 36.13 10.02 -16.25
N LEU A 329 37.35 9.83 -15.74
CA LEU A 329 38.51 10.65 -16.11
C LEU A 329 39.81 9.85 -15.87
N VAL A 330 40.57 9.68 -16.96
CA VAL A 330 41.82 8.91 -17.21
C VAL A 330 41.66 7.44 -17.54
#